data_AF-A0A9X2GIG3-F1
#
_entry.id   AF-A0A9X2GIG3-F1
#
_cell.length_a   1.000
_cell.length_b   1.000
_cell.length_c   1.000
_cell.angle_alpha   90.00
_cell.angle_beta   90.00
_cell.angle_gamma   90.00
#
_symmetry.space_group_name_H-M   'P 1'
#
loop_
_entity.id
_entity.type
_entity.pdbx_description
1 polymer ?
#
loop_
_entity_poly.entity_id
_entity_poly.type
_entity_poly.pdbx_seq_one_letter_code
_entity_poly.pdbx_strand_id
1 'polypeptide(L)'
;MSDEFRQAIEEMAAEYNQHAARLREAYGKLSEMTVTAESDDRLVTVTVGPRGQVQGIELDPRVYRKLSPSELAQAIIEQIGAATGEVGRRTKELIEPFVPKDLPFEDLYGEGASFESFLPQPVQPPSRDQGAHG
;
A
#
# COMPACT_ATOMS: atom_id res chain seq x y z
N MET A 1 -7.58 -43.22 3.25
CA MET A 1 -7.90 -42.18 4.25
C MET A 1 -6.73 -41.25 4.57
N SER A 2 -5.46 -41.68 4.71
CA SER A 2 -4.33 -40.76 4.96
C SER A 2 -3.93 -39.92 3.76
N ASP A 3 -3.98 -40.50 2.56
CA ASP A 3 -3.43 -39.85 1.35
C ASP A 3 -4.41 -38.85 0.74
N GLU A 4 -5.71 -39.17 0.74
CA GLU A 4 -6.79 -38.23 0.35
C GLU A 4 -6.83 -37.01 1.28
N PHE A 5 -6.69 -37.23 2.59
CA PHE A 5 -6.64 -36.13 3.57
C PHE A 5 -5.39 -35.25 3.38
N ARG A 6 -4.23 -35.84 3.09
CA ARG A 6 -3.01 -35.07 2.76
C ARG A 6 -3.17 -34.28 1.47
N GLN A 7 -3.72 -34.90 0.42
CA GLN A 7 -3.95 -34.21 -0.84
C GLN A 7 -4.90 -33.02 -0.64
N ALA A 8 -5.96 -33.17 0.15
CA ALA A 8 -6.85 -32.06 0.51
C ALA A 8 -6.13 -30.94 1.28
N ILE A 9 -5.22 -31.27 2.20
CA ILE A 9 -4.39 -30.28 2.91
C ILE A 9 -3.41 -29.58 1.96
N GLU A 10 -2.78 -30.31 1.04
CA GLU A 10 -1.86 -29.75 0.04
C GLU A 10 -2.58 -28.79 -0.91
N GLU A 11 -3.77 -29.16 -1.39
CA GLU A 11 -4.59 -28.32 -2.27
C GLU A 11 -5.04 -27.04 -1.55
N MET A 12 -5.52 -27.15 -0.31
CA MET A 12 -5.92 -25.99 0.50
C MET A 12 -4.74 -25.07 0.82
N ALA A 13 -3.57 -25.63 1.16
CA ALA A 13 -2.36 -24.86 1.40
C ALA A 13 -1.88 -24.15 0.12
N ALA A 14 -1.99 -24.80 -1.04
CA ALA A 14 -1.64 -24.21 -2.32
C ALA A 14 -2.55 -23.03 -2.67
N GLU A 15 -3.88 -23.19 -2.52
CA GLU A 15 -4.85 -22.11 -2.71
C GLU A 15 -4.55 -20.93 -1.78
N TYR A 16 -4.42 -21.19 -0.47
CA TYR A 16 -4.09 -20.16 0.52
C TYR A 16 -2.79 -19.41 0.16
N ASN A 17 -1.72 -20.13 -0.18
CA ASN A 17 -0.44 -19.53 -0.54
C ASN A 17 -0.54 -18.67 -1.80
N GLN A 18 -1.38 -19.05 -2.77
CA GLN A 18 -1.65 -18.24 -3.96
C GLN A 18 -2.35 -16.93 -3.59
N HIS A 19 -3.35 -16.97 -2.70
CA HIS A 19 -4.00 -15.76 -2.20
C HIS A 19 -3.01 -14.86 -1.43
N ALA A 20 -2.19 -15.44 -0.56
CA ALA A 20 -1.18 -14.71 0.19
C ALA A 20 -0.08 -14.10 -0.70
N ALA A 21 0.28 -14.75 -1.81
CA ALA A 21 1.22 -14.21 -2.78
C ALA A 21 0.66 -12.98 -3.50
N ARG A 22 -0.60 -13.04 -3.98
CA ARG A 22 -1.26 -11.89 -4.64
C ARG A 22 -1.35 -10.67 -3.73
N LEU A 23 -1.67 -10.88 -2.46
CA LEU A 23 -1.75 -9.79 -1.49
C LEU A 23 -0.37 -9.17 -1.20
N ARG A 24 0.69 -9.99 -1.08
CA ARG A 24 2.06 -9.48 -0.94
C ARG A 24 2.54 -8.72 -2.17
N GLU A 25 2.17 -9.16 -3.36
CA GLU A 25 2.49 -8.44 -4.60
C GLU A 25 1.80 -7.06 -4.64
N ALA A 26 0.51 -7.00 -4.29
CA ALA A 26 -0.21 -5.74 -4.17
C ALA A 26 0.45 -4.82 -3.12
N TYR A 27 0.88 -5.39 -1.98
CA TYR A 27 1.60 -4.64 -0.96
C TYR A 27 2.95 -4.07 -1.46
N GLY A 28 3.74 -4.87 -2.19
CA GLY A 28 5.00 -4.39 -2.76
C GLY A 28 4.78 -3.21 -3.71
N LYS A 29 3.77 -3.31 -4.59
CA LYS A 29 3.37 -2.20 -5.48
C LYS A 29 2.98 -0.95 -4.69
N LEU A 30 2.29 -1.13 -3.55
CA LEU A 30 1.94 -0.01 -2.69
C LEU A 30 3.19 0.63 -2.08
N SER A 31 4.16 -0.14 -1.58
CA SER A 31 5.37 0.39 -0.94
C SER A 31 6.25 1.22 -1.86
N GLU A 32 6.18 0.97 -3.18
CA GLU A 32 6.91 1.69 -4.21
C GLU A 32 6.10 2.86 -4.81
N MET A 33 4.86 3.05 -4.35
CA MET A 33 3.97 4.05 -4.92
C MET A 33 4.43 5.47 -4.60
N THR A 34 4.57 6.27 -5.64
CA THR A 34 4.84 7.70 -5.56
C THR A 34 3.75 8.46 -6.31
N VAL A 35 3.31 9.56 -5.72
CA VAL A 35 2.33 10.46 -6.33
C VAL A 35 2.90 11.87 -6.37
N THR A 36 2.75 12.52 -7.52
CA THR A 36 3.17 13.91 -7.73
C THR A 36 1.93 14.75 -8.04
N ALA A 37 1.80 15.86 -7.32
CA ALA A 37 0.81 16.91 -7.61
C ALA A 37 1.54 18.19 -8.03
N GLU A 38 0.96 18.90 -8.99
CA GLU A 38 1.50 20.13 -9.56
C GLU A 38 0.41 21.21 -9.52
N SER A 39 0.78 22.44 -9.15
CA SER A 39 -0.12 23.58 -9.22
C SER A 39 -0.49 23.91 -10.67
N ASP A 40 -1.68 24.46 -10.92
CA ASP A 40 -2.17 24.75 -12.28
C ASP A 40 -1.22 25.65 -13.10
N ASP A 41 -0.49 26.52 -12.43
CA ASP A 41 0.50 27.43 -13.02
C ASP A 41 1.92 26.84 -13.15
N ARG A 42 2.09 25.58 -12.73
CA ARG A 42 3.34 24.81 -12.74
C ARG A 42 4.47 25.46 -11.95
N LEU A 43 4.13 26.16 -10.88
CA LEU A 43 5.13 26.82 -10.02
C LEU A 43 5.54 25.96 -8.83
N VAL A 44 4.67 25.06 -8.38
CA VAL A 44 4.90 24.20 -7.23
C VAL A 44 4.58 22.77 -7.63
N THR A 45 5.55 21.89 -7.48
CA THR A 45 5.37 20.44 -7.63
C THR A 45 5.74 19.75 -6.34
N VAL A 46 4.86 18.87 -5.84
CA VAL A 46 5.08 18.11 -4.62
C VAL A 46 4.97 16.64 -4.93
N THR A 47 5.95 15.87 -4.47
CA THR A 47 5.99 14.42 -4.59
C THR A 47 5.91 13.79 -3.21
N VAL A 48 4.98 12.85 -3.04
CA VAL A 48 4.74 12.11 -1.80
C VAL A 48 4.86 10.61 -2.03
N GLY A 49 5.28 9.91 -0.97
CA GLY A 49 5.34 8.46 -0.91
C GLY A 49 4.02 7.82 -0.44
N PRO A 50 4.02 6.49 -0.24
CA PRO A 50 2.80 5.71 -0.05
C PRO A 50 2.09 5.91 1.29
N ARG A 51 2.72 6.58 2.25
CA ARG A 51 2.11 6.97 3.54
C ARG A 51 1.78 8.47 3.58
N GLY A 52 1.77 9.14 2.42
CA GLY A 52 1.61 10.59 2.33
C GLY A 52 2.84 11.37 2.79
N GLN A 53 3.96 10.70 3.07
CA GLN A 53 5.19 11.39 3.46
C GLN A 53 5.76 12.17 2.28
N VAL A 54 6.12 13.44 2.48
CA VAL A 54 6.74 14.27 1.44
C VAL A 54 8.14 13.74 1.13
N GLN A 55 8.39 13.43 -0.14
CA GLN A 55 9.67 12.95 -0.66
C GLN A 55 10.41 14.01 -1.47
N GLY A 56 9.68 14.96 -2.06
CA GLY A 56 10.26 16.04 -2.85
C GLY A 56 9.33 17.24 -2.98
N ILE A 57 9.91 18.43 -3.02
CA ILE A 57 9.22 19.68 -3.37
C ILE A 57 10.11 20.38 -4.39
N GLU A 58 9.53 20.70 -5.54
CA GLU A 58 10.18 21.46 -6.60
C GLU A 58 9.45 22.78 -6.78
N LEU A 59 10.23 23.87 -6.81
CA LEU A 59 9.73 25.22 -6.95
C LEU A 59 10.33 25.82 -8.22
N ASP A 60 9.48 26.21 -9.16
CA ASP A 60 9.93 26.95 -10.33
C ASP A 60 10.49 28.32 -9.90
N PRO A 61 11.66 28.77 -10.37
CA PRO A 61 12.24 30.04 -9.95
C PRO A 61 11.33 31.27 -10.16
N ARG A 62 10.35 31.20 -11.07
CA ARG A 62 9.32 32.22 -11.28
C ARG A 62 8.43 32.42 -10.05
N VAL A 63 8.31 31.42 -9.18
CA VAL A 63 7.47 31.47 -7.98
C VAL A 63 7.85 32.61 -7.05
N TYR A 64 9.15 32.87 -6.87
CA TYR A 64 9.65 33.95 -6.01
C TYR A 64 9.36 35.36 -6.53
N ARG A 65 8.97 35.48 -7.81
CA ARG A 65 8.55 36.76 -8.41
C ARG A 65 7.03 36.90 -8.50
N LYS A 66 6.30 35.79 -8.51
CA LYS A 66 4.85 35.74 -8.75
C LYS A 66 4.05 35.64 -7.46
N LEU A 67 4.54 34.88 -6.49
CA LEU A 67 3.85 34.61 -5.24
C LEU A 67 4.57 35.32 -4.09
N SER A 68 3.81 35.92 -3.20
CA SER A 68 4.27 36.31 -1.87
C SER A 68 4.66 35.08 -1.05
N PRO A 69 5.44 35.23 0.04
CA PRO A 69 5.79 34.11 0.91
C PRO A 69 4.57 33.35 1.45
N SER A 70 3.48 34.06 1.76
CA SER A 70 2.21 33.46 2.23
C SER A 70 1.50 32.67 1.14
N GLU A 71 1.45 33.19 -0.10
CA GLU A 71 0.83 32.48 -1.23
C GLU A 71 1.65 31.24 -1.61
N LEU A 72 2.98 31.32 -1.56
CA LEU A 72 3.84 30.16 -1.78
C LEU A 72 3.63 29.08 -0.72
N ALA A 73 3.57 29.45 0.56
CA ALA A 73 3.30 28.50 1.64
C ALA A 73 1.94 27.81 1.45
N GLN A 74 0.91 28.58 1.09
CA GLN A 74 -0.42 28.05 0.82
C GLN A 74 -0.42 27.09 -0.38
N ALA A 75 0.23 27.46 -1.49
CA ALA A 75 0.34 26.61 -2.66
C ALA A 75 1.04 25.28 -2.35
N ILE A 76 2.11 25.31 -1.54
CA ILE A 76 2.79 24.08 -1.10
C ILE A 76 1.85 23.20 -0.26
N ILE A 77 1.13 23.77 0.71
CA ILE A 77 0.17 23.02 1.55
C ILE A 77 -0.92 22.39 0.69
N GLU A 78 -1.45 23.13 -0.29
CA GLU A 78 -2.47 22.64 -1.23
C GLU A 78 -1.94 21.45 -2.05
N GLN A 79 -0.72 21.55 -2.59
CA GLN A 79 -0.12 20.45 -3.36
C GLN A 79 0.21 19.22 -2.49
N ILE A 80 0.65 19.42 -1.23
CA ILE A 80 0.82 18.32 -0.28
C ILE A 80 -0.52 17.62 -0.01
N GLY A 81 -1.58 18.38 0.25
CA GLY A 81 -2.93 17.86 0.49
C GLY A 81 -3.46 17.08 -0.72
N ALA A 82 -3.32 17.64 -1.93
CA ALA A 82 -3.72 17.00 -3.17
C ALA A 82 -2.98 15.67 -3.39
N ALA A 83 -1.64 15.68 -3.26
CA ALA A 83 -0.83 14.48 -3.46
C ALA A 83 -1.15 13.40 -2.40
N THR A 84 -1.33 13.80 -1.13
CA THR A 84 -1.68 12.88 -0.03
C THR A 84 -3.06 12.27 -0.21
N GLY A 85 -4.05 13.08 -0.62
CA GLY A 85 -5.40 12.57 -0.91
C GLY A 85 -5.41 11.56 -2.06
N GLU A 86 -4.62 11.82 -3.10
CA GLU A 86 -4.46 10.92 -4.23
C GLU A 86 -3.75 9.61 -3.85
N VAL A 87 -2.75 9.65 -2.96
CA VAL A 87 -2.17 8.43 -2.35
C VAL A 87 -3.26 7.60 -1.66
N GLY A 88 -4.07 8.21 -0.81
CA GLY A 88 -5.13 7.51 -0.09
C GLY A 88 -6.15 6.84 -1.03
N ARG A 89 -6.53 7.55 -2.11
CA ARG A 89 -7.43 7.02 -3.14
C ARG A 89 -6.84 5.81 -3.87
N ARG A 90 -5.59 5.91 -4.37
CA ARG A 90 -4.92 4.80 -5.07
C ARG A 90 -4.67 3.61 -4.16
N THR A 91 -4.32 3.88 -2.91
CA THR A 91 -4.14 2.85 -1.88
C THR A 91 -5.43 2.05 -1.69
N LYS A 92 -6.56 2.75 -1.54
CA LYS A 92 -7.87 2.12 -1.42
C LYS A 92 -8.18 1.25 -2.64
N GLU A 93 -8.02 1.78 -3.85
CA GLU A 93 -8.27 1.04 -5.10
C GLU A 93 -7.42 -0.23 -5.23
N LEU A 94 -6.17 -0.21 -4.77
CA LEU A 94 -5.26 -1.34 -4.84
C LEU A 94 -5.58 -2.44 -3.81
N ILE A 95 -6.03 -2.04 -2.62
CA ILE A 95 -6.29 -2.95 -1.49
C ILE A 95 -7.75 -3.45 -1.46
N GLU A 96 -8.71 -2.69 -1.98
CA GLU A 96 -10.15 -3.02 -2.00
C GLU A 96 -10.47 -4.47 -2.43
N PRO A 97 -9.81 -5.07 -3.45
CA PRO A 97 -10.06 -6.46 -3.84
C PRO A 97 -9.70 -7.51 -2.78
N PHE A 98 -8.90 -7.14 -1.77
CA PHE A 98 -8.34 -8.03 -0.76
C PHE A 98 -8.94 -7.82 0.64
N VAL A 99 -9.69 -6.73 0.86
CA VAL A 99 -10.31 -6.45 2.15
C VAL A 99 -11.53 -7.36 2.35
N PRO A 100 -11.59 -8.17 3.42
CA PRO A 100 -12.80 -8.88 3.79
C PRO A 100 -13.96 -7.90 3.98
N LYS A 101 -15.16 -8.25 3.53
CA LYS A 101 -16.34 -7.36 3.57
C LYS A 101 -16.69 -6.83 4.97
N ASP A 102 -16.21 -7.51 6.01
CA ASP A 102 -16.49 -7.21 7.41
C ASP A 102 -15.40 -6.36 8.10
N LEU A 103 -14.33 -5.97 7.38
CA LEU A 103 -13.26 -5.12 7.88
C LEU A 103 -13.28 -3.74 7.21
N PRO A 104 -13.59 -2.65 7.93
CA PRO A 104 -13.48 -1.30 7.40
C PRO A 104 -12.03 -0.99 7.00
N PHE A 105 -11.85 -0.30 5.88
CA PHE A 105 -10.52 0.12 5.42
C PHE A 105 -9.87 1.11 6.40
N GLU A 106 -10.68 1.91 7.10
CA GLU A 106 -10.24 2.86 8.11
C GLU A 106 -9.53 2.17 9.29
N ASP A 107 -9.94 0.96 9.65
CA ASP A 107 -9.35 0.19 10.76
C ASP A 107 -7.96 -0.36 10.41
N LEU A 108 -7.65 -0.49 9.11
CA LEU A 108 -6.35 -0.96 8.61
C LEU A 108 -5.29 0.15 8.57
N TYR A 109 -5.72 1.42 8.61
CA TYR A 109 -4.89 2.63 8.55
C TYR A 109 -4.95 3.47 9.84
N GLY A 110 -5.53 2.92 10.91
CA GLY A 110 -5.62 3.57 12.22
C GLY A 110 -4.27 3.89 12.86
N GLU A 111 -4.28 4.82 13.81
CA GLU A 111 -3.08 5.32 14.50
C GLU A 111 -2.33 4.17 15.20
N GLY A 112 -1.19 3.75 14.64
CA GLY A 112 -0.36 2.65 15.16
C GLY A 112 -0.57 1.28 14.49
N ALA A 113 -1.52 1.14 13.56
CA ALA A 113 -1.70 -0.05 12.75
C ALA A 113 -1.04 0.12 11.38
N SER A 114 -0.05 -0.73 11.06
CA SER A 114 0.47 -0.86 9.70
C SER A 114 -0.25 -2.00 8.99
N PHE A 115 -0.74 -1.77 7.78
CA PHE A 115 -1.32 -2.82 6.93
C PHE A 115 -0.42 -4.05 6.79
N GLU A 116 0.91 -3.86 6.83
CA GLU A 116 1.94 -4.92 6.89
C GLU A 116 1.68 -5.97 7.95
N SER A 117 1.16 -5.57 9.11
CA SER A 117 0.93 -6.44 10.27
C SER A 117 -0.23 -7.41 10.04
N PHE A 118 -1.07 -7.15 9.04
CA PHE A 118 -2.23 -7.96 8.69
C PHE A 118 -1.98 -8.86 7.46
N LEU A 119 -0.77 -8.85 6.90
CA LEU A 119 -0.44 -9.68 5.75
C LEU A 119 -0.42 -11.17 6.11
N PRO A 120 -1.08 -12.05 5.32
CA PRO A 120 -1.08 -13.49 5.55
C PRO A 120 0.32 -14.08 5.37
N GLN A 121 0.73 -14.93 6.30
CA GLN A 121 2.00 -15.63 6.23
C GLN A 121 1.85 -16.94 5.45
N PRO A 122 2.78 -17.30 4.56
CA PRO A 122 2.72 -18.55 3.82
C PRO A 122 2.64 -19.75 4.77
N VAL A 123 1.74 -20.69 4.47
CA VAL A 123 1.61 -21.95 5.21
C VAL A 123 2.48 -23.00 4.52
N GLN A 124 3.33 -23.67 5.29
CA GLN A 124 4.09 -24.83 4.81
C GLN A 124 3.24 -26.09 4.95
N PRO A 125 2.97 -26.84 3.86
CA PRO A 125 2.27 -28.11 3.98
C PRO A 125 3.13 -29.13 4.75
N PRO A 126 2.50 -30.12 5.40
CA PRO A 126 3.22 -31.16 6.14
C PRO A 126 4.21 -31.90 5.23
N SER A 127 5.47 -31.98 5.64
CA SER A 127 6.55 -32.55 4.83
C SER A 127 6.37 -34.06 4.62
N ARG A 128 6.69 -34.56 3.42
CA ARG A 128 6.63 -36.00 3.07
C ARG A 128 7.43 -36.93 4.00
N ASP A 129 8.41 -36.39 4.74
CA ASP A 129 9.36 -37.16 5.56
C ASP A 129 8.94 -37.38 7.03
N GLN A 130 7.85 -36.76 7.51
CA GLN A 130 7.50 -36.79 8.94
C GLN A 130 6.74 -38.07 9.40
N GLY A 131 6.66 -39.10 8.55
CA GLY A 131 5.95 -40.35 8.85
C GLY A 131 6.83 -41.59 9.04
N ALA A 132 8.17 -41.47 8.97
CA ALA A 132 9.07 -42.62 8.92
C ALA A 132 9.94 -42.81 10.17
N HIS A 133 9.57 -42.31 11.36
CA HIS A 133 10.20 -42.71 12.62
C HIS A 133 9.14 -42.87 13.72
N GLY A 134 8.91 -44.11 14.14
CA GLY A 134 8.00 -44.50 15.22
C GLY A 134 7.54 -45.94 15.08
#